data_AF-A0AAV4CD82-F1
#
_entry.id   AF-A0AAV4CD82-F1
#
_cell.length_a   1.000
_cell.length_b   1.000
_cell.length_c   1.000
_cell.angle_alpha   90.00
_cell.angle_beta   90.00
_cell.angle_gamma   90.00
#
_symmetry.space_group_name_H-M   'P 1'
#
loop_
_entity.id
_entity.type
_entity.pdbx_description
1 polymer ?
#
loop_
_entity_poly.entity_id
_entity_poly.type
_entity_poly.pdbx_seq_one_letter_code
_entity_poly.pdbx_strand_id
1 'polypeptide(L)'
;MPYAKNIQDPIPGSPMLGLSVGPILLFTAHVGFPFHRMWLYLLEDQLKGPSSVEGYIRALRRGCRCLELDCWDGPNDEPIIYHGHTLTSKISLKSVAEAINQYAFECSDYPVILSIENHCNVKQQHTLALIMKETLGEKIFTDNVDLDRTVLPSPEFFKGKIIIK
;
A
#
# COMPACT_ATOMS: atom_id res chain seq x y z
N MET A 1 -23.03 -27.73 -3.79
CA MET A 1 -22.02 -27.44 -2.75
C MET A 1 -20.76 -28.24 -3.06
N PRO A 2 -19.65 -27.59 -3.43
CA PRO A 2 -18.35 -28.22 -3.32
C PRO A 2 -17.38 -27.44 -2.43
N TYR A 3 -16.62 -28.23 -1.69
CA TYR A 3 -15.46 -27.92 -0.85
C TYR A 3 -14.43 -27.07 -1.61
N ALA A 4 -14.06 -25.91 -1.05
CA ALA A 4 -12.90 -25.14 -1.47
C ALA A 4 -11.63 -25.84 -0.93
N LYS A 5 -10.70 -26.18 -1.83
CA LYS A 5 -9.36 -26.66 -1.45
C LYS A 5 -8.51 -25.45 -1.04
N ASN A 6 -7.95 -25.52 0.16
CA ASN A 6 -7.04 -24.53 0.74
C ASN A 6 -5.80 -24.35 -0.14
N ILE A 7 -5.47 -23.10 -0.46
CA ILE A 7 -4.25 -22.69 -1.17
C ILE A 7 -3.10 -22.65 -0.16
N GLN A 8 -2.73 -23.82 0.38
CA GLN A 8 -1.68 -23.97 1.39
C GLN A 8 -0.73 -25.15 1.15
N ASP A 9 -0.87 -25.87 0.05
CA ASP A 9 0.09 -26.91 -0.29
C ASP A 9 1.29 -26.29 -1.04
N PRO A 10 2.52 -26.33 -0.49
CA PRO A 10 3.70 -25.76 -1.12
C PRO A 10 4.16 -26.61 -2.31
N ILE A 11 4.55 -25.95 -3.39
CA ILE A 11 5.26 -26.56 -4.53
C ILE A 11 6.73 -26.76 -4.10
N PRO A 12 7.32 -27.97 -4.20
CA PRO A 12 8.69 -28.19 -3.76
C PRO A 12 9.69 -27.60 -4.76
N GLY A 13 10.51 -26.64 -4.31
CA GLY A 13 11.72 -26.21 -5.04
C GLY A 13 11.96 -24.72 -5.24
N SER A 14 11.13 -23.82 -4.69
CA SER A 14 11.33 -22.36 -4.81
C SER A 14 11.79 -21.76 -3.47
N PRO A 15 12.86 -20.94 -3.41
CA PRO A 15 13.16 -20.16 -2.22
C PRO A 15 12.10 -19.07 -2.09
N MET A 16 11.10 -19.31 -1.26
CA MET A 16 10.03 -18.36 -0.93
C MET A 16 10.62 -17.16 -0.17
N LEU A 17 10.72 -16.00 -0.81
CA LEU A 17 10.74 -14.72 -0.11
C LEU A 17 9.34 -14.52 0.49
N GLY A 18 9.18 -14.97 1.72
CA GLY A 18 7.94 -14.85 2.48
C GLY A 18 7.64 -13.39 2.82
N LEU A 19 6.91 -12.69 1.96
CA LEU A 19 6.03 -11.61 2.40
C LEU A 19 4.84 -12.27 3.10
N SER A 20 5.01 -12.59 4.38
CA SER A 20 3.87 -13.06 5.17
C SER A 20 2.88 -11.92 5.30
N VAL A 21 1.62 -12.19 4.97
CA VAL A 21 0.48 -11.25 5.06
C VAL A 21 0.01 -11.09 6.53
N GLY A 22 0.60 -11.86 7.46
CA GLY A 22 0.25 -11.88 8.88
C GLY A 22 0.70 -10.68 9.75
N PRO A 23 1.86 -10.03 9.55
CA PRO A 23 2.38 -9.02 10.47
C PRO A 23 1.61 -7.69 10.45
N ILE A 24 0.92 -7.39 9.34
CA ILE A 24 0.21 -6.12 9.13
C ILE A 24 -1.17 -6.14 9.79
N LEU A 25 -1.82 -7.30 9.85
CA LEU A 25 -3.17 -7.43 10.43
C LEU A 25 -3.16 -7.21 11.96
N LEU A 26 -2.05 -7.50 12.64
CA LEU A 26 -1.90 -7.24 14.08
C LEU A 26 -1.71 -5.76 14.41
N PHE A 27 -1.18 -4.96 13.46
CA PHE A 27 -1.02 -3.51 13.61
C PHE A 27 -2.38 -2.81 13.80
N THR A 28 -3.46 -3.41 13.29
CA THR A 28 -4.83 -2.89 13.38
C THR A 28 -5.58 -3.25 14.66
N ALA A 29 -5.20 -4.30 15.39
CA ALA A 29 -6.05 -4.88 16.44
C ALA A 29 -5.69 -4.47 17.89
N HIS A 30 -4.46 -4.05 18.17
CA HIS A 30 -3.99 -3.79 19.55
C HIS A 30 -3.69 -2.33 19.86
N VAL A 31 -3.71 -1.44 18.87
CA VAL A 31 -3.68 0.00 19.10
C VAL A 31 -5.06 0.43 19.60
N GLY A 32 -5.24 0.45 20.91
CA GLY A 32 -6.34 1.12 21.61
C GLY A 32 -6.36 2.65 21.40
N PHE A 33 -5.94 3.12 20.23
CA PHE A 33 -6.26 4.44 19.73
C PHE A 33 -7.70 4.40 19.23
N PRO A 34 -8.56 5.33 19.65
CA PRO A 34 -9.90 5.43 19.09
C PRO A 34 -9.76 5.66 17.58
N PHE A 35 -9.98 4.59 16.83
CA PHE A 35 -9.84 4.43 15.37
C PHE A 35 -10.72 5.43 14.57
N HIS A 36 -11.45 6.31 15.25
CA HIS A 36 -12.51 7.13 14.70
C HIS A 36 -12.09 8.58 14.40
N ARG A 37 -10.95 9.09 14.89
CA ARG A 37 -10.62 10.53 14.77
C ARG A 37 -9.50 10.93 13.81
N MET A 38 -8.62 10.01 13.40
CA MET A 38 -7.62 10.32 12.36
C MET A 38 -8.07 9.89 10.94
N TRP A 39 -8.96 8.90 10.86
CA TRP A 39 -9.59 8.46 9.61
C TRP A 39 -10.65 9.43 9.08
N LEU A 40 -11.30 10.21 9.96
CA LEU A 40 -12.46 11.02 9.58
C LEU A 40 -12.14 12.29 8.78
N TYR A 41 -10.92 12.80 8.84
CA TYR A 41 -10.52 14.01 8.08
C TYR A 41 -9.98 13.69 6.68
N LEU A 42 -9.65 12.42 6.40
CA LEU A 42 -8.89 12.00 5.21
C LEU A 42 -9.71 11.19 4.21
N LEU A 43 -10.81 10.57 4.64
CA LEU A 43 -11.73 9.84 3.75
C LEU A 43 -12.48 10.76 2.78
N GLU A 44 -12.76 12.02 3.15
CA GLU A 44 -13.56 12.90 2.29
C GLU A 44 -12.86 13.27 0.98
N ASP A 45 -11.52 13.37 0.97
CA ASP A 45 -10.72 13.75 -0.21
C ASP A 45 -10.34 12.54 -1.08
N GLN A 46 -10.36 11.32 -0.52
CA GLN A 46 -10.11 10.08 -1.29
C GLN A 46 -11.38 9.59 -2.03
N LEU A 47 -12.58 9.86 -1.50
CA LEU A 47 -13.82 9.27 -2.00
C LEU A 47 -14.51 10.01 -3.16
N LYS A 48 -14.10 11.24 -3.51
CA LYS A 48 -14.87 12.11 -4.43
C LYS A 48 -14.09 12.67 -5.63
N GLY A 49 -12.83 12.30 -5.81
CA GLY A 49 -11.97 12.83 -6.88
C GLY A 49 -11.75 11.85 -8.04
N PRO A 50 -11.49 12.34 -9.26
CA PRO A 50 -11.01 11.48 -10.34
C PRO A 50 -9.67 10.84 -9.99
N SER A 51 -9.53 9.52 -10.21
CA SER A 51 -8.25 8.80 -10.12
C SER A 51 -7.23 9.48 -11.03
N SER A 52 -6.31 10.23 -10.42
CA SER A 52 -5.31 11.05 -11.10
C SER A 52 -4.02 11.07 -10.29
N VAL A 53 -2.88 11.02 -10.98
CA VAL A 53 -1.55 11.13 -10.34
C VAL A 53 -1.45 12.43 -9.55
N GLU A 54 -1.98 13.53 -10.09
CA GLU A 54 -2.03 14.84 -9.43
C GLU A 54 -2.81 14.81 -8.10
N GLY A 55 -3.82 13.93 -7.99
CA GLY A 55 -4.55 13.71 -6.74
C GLY A 55 -3.64 13.22 -5.61
N TYR A 56 -2.78 12.24 -5.90
CA TYR A 56 -1.79 11.74 -4.94
C TYR A 56 -0.77 12.82 -4.55
N ILE A 57 -0.29 13.59 -5.53
CA ILE A 57 0.66 14.70 -5.29
C ILE A 57 0.04 15.75 -4.35
N ARG A 58 -1.19 16.19 -4.65
CA ARG A 58 -1.91 17.16 -3.81
C ARG A 58 -2.16 16.62 -2.41
N ALA A 59 -2.56 15.36 -2.27
CA ALA A 59 -2.75 14.73 -0.97
C ALA A 59 -1.45 14.79 -0.14
N LEU A 60 -0.32 14.35 -0.72
CA LEU A 60 0.98 14.35 -0.05
C LEU A 60 1.42 15.77 0.35
N ARG A 61 1.27 16.75 -0.54
CA ARG A 61 1.60 18.17 -0.26
C ARG A 61 0.71 18.81 0.80
N ARG A 62 -0.51 18.31 1.01
CA ARG A 62 -1.40 18.72 2.12
C ARG A 62 -1.09 18.00 3.43
N GLY A 63 -0.05 17.16 3.46
CA GLY A 63 0.37 16.41 4.64
C GLY A 63 -0.35 15.07 4.80
N CYS A 64 -1.10 14.58 3.80
CA CYS A 64 -1.68 13.24 3.86
C CYS A 64 -0.57 12.19 4.00
N ARG A 65 -0.68 11.30 4.99
CA ARG A 65 0.29 10.23 5.28
C ARG A 65 -0.28 8.82 5.04
N CYS A 66 -1.50 8.69 4.52
CA CYS A 66 -2.12 7.41 4.21
C CYS A 66 -2.77 7.50 2.83
N LEU A 67 -2.31 6.68 1.89
CA LEU A 67 -2.81 6.65 0.51
C LEU A 67 -3.40 5.28 0.21
N GLU A 68 -4.51 5.27 -0.52
CA GLU A 68 -5.17 4.06 -0.98
C GLU A 68 -4.85 3.82 -2.46
N LEU A 69 -4.49 2.59 -2.79
CA LEU A 69 -4.13 2.15 -4.14
C LEU A 69 -4.95 0.92 -4.52
N ASP A 70 -6.08 1.15 -5.19
CA ASP A 70 -6.92 0.10 -5.79
C ASP A 70 -6.26 -0.43 -7.07
N CYS A 71 -5.48 -1.50 -6.95
CA CYS A 71 -4.70 -2.07 -8.03
C CYS A 71 -5.48 -3.15 -8.78
N TRP A 72 -5.57 -3.02 -10.10
CA TRP A 72 -6.28 -3.93 -10.99
C TRP A 72 -5.41 -4.35 -12.16
N ASP A 73 -5.80 -5.45 -12.80
CA ASP A 73 -5.17 -5.91 -14.03
C ASP A 73 -5.28 -4.86 -15.14
N GLY A 74 -4.14 -4.48 -15.71
CA GLY A 74 -4.04 -3.58 -16.85
C GLY A 74 -3.53 -4.25 -18.13
N PRO A 75 -3.52 -3.52 -19.25
CA PRO A 75 -3.00 -4.01 -20.52
C PRO A 75 -1.48 -4.23 -20.46
N ASN A 76 -0.96 -5.11 -21.30
CA ASN A 76 0.48 -5.42 -21.39
C ASN A 76 1.12 -5.91 -20.08
N ASP A 77 0.32 -6.54 -19.21
CA ASP A 77 0.76 -6.99 -17.87
C ASP A 77 1.23 -5.88 -16.93
N GLU A 78 0.84 -4.63 -17.21
CA GLU A 78 1.12 -3.45 -16.40
C GLU A 78 -0.07 -3.13 -15.49
N PRO A 79 0.07 -3.19 -14.15
CA PRO A 79 -1.01 -2.88 -13.23
C PRO A 79 -1.50 -1.43 -13.35
N ILE A 80 -2.81 -1.26 -13.20
CA ILE A 80 -3.48 0.05 -13.23
C ILE A 80 -4.21 0.30 -11.91
N ILE A 81 -4.48 1.58 -11.64
CA ILE A 81 -5.28 2.03 -10.51
C ILE A 81 -6.58 2.66 -11.00
N TYR A 82 -7.70 2.22 -10.43
CA TYR A 82 -9.01 2.88 -10.55
C TYR A 82 -9.97 2.38 -9.47
N HIS A 83 -10.91 3.24 -9.05
CA HIS A 83 -11.98 2.85 -8.13
C HIS A 83 -13.18 2.36 -8.94
N GLY A 84 -13.59 1.12 -8.74
CA GLY A 84 -14.67 0.47 -9.50
C GLY A 84 -16.06 1.11 -9.37
N HIS A 85 -16.25 2.03 -8.42
CA HIS A 85 -17.53 2.66 -8.11
C HIS A 85 -17.65 4.13 -8.55
N THR A 86 -16.66 4.68 -9.25
CA THR A 86 -16.65 6.08 -9.71
C THR A 86 -16.25 6.15 -11.19
N LEU A 87 -16.73 7.17 -11.92
CA LEU A 87 -16.43 7.44 -13.34
C LEU A 87 -14.96 7.88 -13.54
N THR A 88 -14.00 7.11 -13.02
CA THR A 88 -12.61 7.53 -12.92
C THR A 88 -11.76 6.99 -14.06
N SER A 89 -10.82 7.84 -14.49
CA SER A 89 -9.77 7.47 -15.44
C SER A 89 -8.87 6.40 -14.83
N LYS A 90 -8.55 5.36 -15.61
CA LYS A 90 -7.54 4.38 -15.25
C LYS A 90 -6.16 5.04 -15.35
N ILE A 91 -5.35 4.95 -14.30
CA ILE A 91 -3.99 5.49 -14.27
C ILE A 91 -2.98 4.36 -14.04
N SER A 92 -1.74 4.54 -14.50
CA SER A 92 -0.69 3.54 -14.30
C SER A 92 -0.24 3.51 -12.83
N LEU A 93 -0.09 2.31 -12.26
CA LEU A 93 0.54 2.13 -10.95
C LEU A 93 1.95 2.76 -10.92
N LYS A 94 2.73 2.58 -12.00
CA LYS A 94 4.09 3.10 -12.10
C LYS A 94 4.14 4.61 -11.95
N SER A 95 3.28 5.34 -12.66
CA SER A 95 3.23 6.80 -12.54
C SER A 95 2.81 7.27 -11.15
N VAL A 96 1.93 6.54 -10.48
CA VAL A 96 1.56 6.82 -9.08
C VAL A 96 2.73 6.54 -8.14
N ALA A 97 3.44 5.43 -8.31
CA ALA A 97 4.62 5.09 -7.50
C ALA A 97 5.75 6.13 -7.68
N GLU A 98 5.99 6.60 -8.91
CA GLU A 98 6.97 7.66 -9.21
C GLU A 98 6.61 8.98 -8.49
N ALA A 99 5.33 9.36 -8.55
CA ALA A 99 4.85 10.55 -7.84
C ALA A 99 5.00 10.38 -6.32
N ILE A 100 4.61 9.23 -5.75
CA ILE A 100 4.80 8.97 -4.32
C ILE A 100 6.29 9.04 -3.98
N ASN A 101 7.17 8.44 -4.76
CA ASN A 101 8.61 8.46 -4.52
C ASN A 101 9.17 9.90 -4.42
N GLN A 102 8.70 10.78 -5.31
CA GLN A 102 9.13 12.17 -5.37
C GLN A 102 8.55 13.02 -4.24
N TYR A 103 7.26 12.86 -3.95
CA TYR A 103 6.51 13.79 -3.09
C TYR A 103 6.24 13.27 -1.68
N ALA A 104 6.52 11.99 -1.38
CA ALA A 104 6.20 11.35 -0.11
C ALA A 104 6.68 12.18 1.08
N PHE A 105 7.88 12.75 1.03
CA PHE A 105 8.49 13.44 2.16
C PHE A 105 8.69 14.95 1.95
N GLU A 106 8.11 15.54 0.89
CA GLU A 106 8.28 16.98 0.59
C GLU A 106 7.70 17.88 1.70
N CYS A 107 6.52 17.53 2.22
CA CYS A 107 5.83 18.31 3.25
C CYS A 107 6.17 17.85 4.69
N SER A 108 6.64 16.61 4.85
CA SER A 108 6.86 15.99 6.17
C SER A 108 7.72 14.73 6.04
N ASP A 109 8.72 14.60 6.91
CA ASP A 109 9.61 13.43 6.95
C ASP A 109 8.96 12.19 7.59
N TYR A 110 7.79 12.33 8.22
CA TYR A 110 7.09 11.22 8.86
C TYR A 110 6.60 10.17 7.83
N PRO A 111 6.44 8.90 8.26
CA PRO A 111 6.17 7.80 7.34
C PRO A 111 4.89 8.00 6.52
N VAL A 112 4.90 7.43 5.31
CA VAL A 112 3.71 7.31 4.47
C VAL A 112 3.26 5.86 4.48
N ILE A 113 1.97 5.62 4.72
CA ILE A 113 1.33 4.32 4.66
C ILE A 113 0.63 4.19 3.31
N LEU A 114 0.92 3.12 2.58
CA LEU A 114 0.23 2.75 1.35
C LEU A 114 -0.64 1.54 1.64
N SER A 115 -1.96 1.72 1.58
CA SER A 115 -2.93 0.64 1.68
C SER A 115 -3.21 0.13 0.28
N ILE A 116 -2.76 -1.08 -0.05
CA ILE A 116 -2.91 -1.66 -1.39
C ILE A 116 -4.13 -2.58 -1.41
N GLU A 117 -5.16 -2.23 -2.17
CA GLU A 117 -6.26 -3.14 -2.48
C GLU A 117 -5.92 -3.89 -3.77
N ASN A 118 -5.49 -5.16 -3.62
CA ASN A 118 -4.91 -5.92 -4.72
C ASN A 118 -5.95 -6.84 -5.39
N HIS A 119 -6.39 -6.46 -6.58
CA HIS A 119 -7.27 -7.24 -7.46
C HIS A 119 -6.53 -7.84 -8.66
N CYS A 120 -5.21 -7.72 -8.70
CA CYS A 120 -4.40 -8.24 -9.80
C CYS A 120 -4.33 -9.77 -9.78
N ASN A 121 -4.23 -10.38 -10.96
CA ASN A 121 -3.87 -11.80 -11.08
C ASN A 121 -2.40 -12.02 -10.65
N VAL A 122 -2.02 -13.28 -10.37
CA VAL A 122 -0.70 -13.65 -9.84
C VAL A 122 0.46 -13.06 -10.66
N LYS A 123 0.36 -13.02 -11.98
CA LYS A 123 1.41 -12.48 -12.85
C LYS A 123 1.56 -10.96 -12.63
N GLN A 124 0.45 -10.22 -12.61
CA GLN A 124 0.47 -8.78 -12.38
C GLN A 124 0.75 -8.40 -10.93
N GLN A 125 0.47 -9.27 -9.96
CA GLN A 125 0.93 -9.09 -8.57
C GLN A 125 2.47 -9.06 -8.48
N HIS A 126 3.14 -9.93 -9.26
CA HIS A 126 4.60 -9.89 -9.36
C HIS A 126 5.09 -8.60 -9.99
N THR A 127 4.45 -8.14 -11.08
CA THR A 127 4.77 -6.84 -11.70
C THR A 127 4.55 -5.68 -10.74
N LEU A 128 3.44 -5.68 -9.99
CA LEU A 128 3.13 -4.68 -8.96
C LEU A 128 4.24 -4.61 -7.92
N ALA A 129 4.63 -5.76 -7.34
CA ALA A 129 5.69 -5.83 -6.35
C ALA A 129 7.04 -5.32 -6.90
N LEU A 130 7.35 -5.67 -8.16
CA LEU A 130 8.56 -5.21 -8.86
C LEU A 130 8.56 -3.68 -9.03
N ILE A 131 7.48 -3.11 -9.58
CA ILE A 131 7.34 -1.66 -9.76
C ILE A 131 7.53 -0.93 -8.44
N MET A 132 6.86 -1.40 -7.38
CA MET A 132 6.96 -0.78 -6.06
C MET A 132 8.39 -0.82 -5.53
N LYS A 133 9.04 -1.99 -5.62
CA LYS A 133 10.42 -2.18 -5.14
C LYS A 133 11.43 -1.36 -5.93
N GLU A 134 11.35 -1.35 -7.26
CA GLU A 134 12.28 -0.61 -8.12
C GLU A 134 12.11 0.91 -7.98
N THR A 135 10.86 1.37 -7.82
CA THR A 135 10.56 2.81 -7.79
C THR A 135 10.79 3.42 -6.41
N LEU A 136 10.37 2.73 -5.34
CA LEU A 136 10.46 3.24 -3.98
C LEU A 136 11.76 2.82 -3.28
N GLY A 137 12.35 1.70 -3.69
CA GLY A 137 13.66 1.22 -3.22
C GLY A 137 13.75 1.16 -1.69
N GLU A 138 14.84 1.74 -1.17
CA GLU A 138 15.18 1.78 0.27
C GLU A 138 14.18 2.57 1.13
N LYS A 139 13.24 3.30 0.52
CA LYS A 139 12.15 3.95 1.26
C LYS A 139 11.15 2.94 1.77
N ILE A 140 10.98 1.78 1.11
CA ILE A 140 10.09 0.74 1.63
C ILE A 140 10.68 0.20 2.94
N PHE A 141 9.86 0.17 3.97
CA PHE A 141 10.19 -0.48 5.21
C PHE A 141 10.04 -2.01 5.05
N THR A 142 11.15 -2.74 5.11
CA THR A 142 11.20 -4.20 4.94
C THR A 142 11.62 -4.94 6.20
N ASP A 143 12.00 -4.24 7.26
CA ASP A 143 12.47 -4.90 8.47
C ASP A 143 11.33 -5.61 9.18
N ASN A 144 11.61 -6.81 9.69
CA ASN A 144 10.69 -7.49 10.58
C ASN A 144 10.58 -6.67 11.87
N VAL A 145 9.44 -6.00 12.06
CA VAL A 145 9.09 -5.49 13.39
C VAL A 145 8.92 -6.73 14.26
N ASP A 146 9.80 -6.88 15.22
CA ASP A 146 9.76 -7.96 16.19
C ASP A 146 8.38 -7.97 16.88
N LEU A 147 7.54 -8.93 16.50
CA LEU A 147 6.12 -9.00 16.90
C LEU A 147 5.96 -9.34 18.38
N ASP A 148 7.03 -9.83 19.02
CA ASP A 148 7.10 -10.07 20.46
C ASP A 148 7.28 -8.76 21.26
N ARG A 149 7.46 -7.62 20.58
CA ARG A 149 7.41 -6.31 21.22
C ARG A 149 5.96 -5.96 21.54
N THR A 150 5.65 -5.89 22.83
CA THR A 150 4.40 -5.36 23.38
C THR A 150 4.14 -3.89 23.03
N VAL A 151 5.13 -3.18 22.43
CA VAL A 151 5.06 -1.77 22.06
C VAL A 151 5.54 -1.60 20.62
N LEU A 152 4.67 -1.02 19.78
CA LEU A 152 5.02 -0.63 18.41
C LEU A 152 6.02 0.55 18.42
N PRO A 153 6.95 0.63 17.45
CA PRO A 153 7.87 1.77 17.36
C PRO A 153 7.11 3.08 17.14
N SER A 154 7.66 4.18 17.62
CA SER A 154 7.08 5.51 17.41
C SER A 154 7.12 5.92 15.94
N PRO A 155 6.26 6.83 15.47
CA PRO A 155 6.33 7.35 14.10
C PRO A 155 7.69 7.95 13.72
N GLU A 156 8.45 8.42 14.71
CA GLU A 156 9.81 8.95 14.56
C GLU A 156 10.78 7.88 14.03
N PHE A 157 10.62 6.63 14.47
CA PHE A 157 11.45 5.50 14.03
C PHE A 157 11.31 5.23 12.52
N PHE A 158 10.16 5.57 11.94
CA PHE A 158 9.84 5.32 10.54
C PHE A 158 10.00 6.56 9.65
N LYS A 159 10.71 7.60 10.10
CA LYS A 159 10.96 8.78 9.26
C LYS A 159 11.67 8.39 7.95
N GLY A 160 11.21 8.99 6.84
CA GLY A 160 11.67 8.69 5.49
C GLY A 160 11.26 7.31 4.98
N LYS A 161 10.37 6.60 5.69
CA LYS A 161 9.93 5.26 5.29
C LYS A 161 8.49 5.23 4.77
N ILE A 162 8.28 4.33 3.83
CA ILE A 162 7.00 3.97 3.25
C ILE A 162 6.63 2.58 3.76
N ILE A 163 5.47 2.47 4.39
CA ILE A 163 4.95 1.23 4.96
C ILE A 163 3.85 0.73 4.03
N ILE A 164 3.95 -0.52 3.57
CA ILE A 164 2.94 -1.14 2.72
C ILE A 164 2.00 -1.96 3.61
N LYS A 165 0.70 -1.73 3.47
CA LYS A 165 -0.39 -2.47 4.10
C LYS A 165 -1.16 -3.27 3.06
#